data_AF-A0A522DLW9-F1
#
_entry.id   AF-A0A522DLW9-F1
#
_cell.length_a   1.000
_cell.length_b   1.000
_cell.length_c   1.000
_cell.angle_alpha   90.00
_cell.angle_beta   90.00
_cell.angle_gamma   90.00
#
_symmetry.space_group_name_H-M   'P 1'
#
loop_
_entity.id
_entity.type
_entity.pdbx_description
1 polymer ?
#
loop_
_entity_poly.entity_id
_entity_poly.type
_entity_poly.pdbx_seq_one_letter_code
_entity_poly.pdbx_strand_id
1 'polypeptide(L)'
;MSVTLITYCIILTAFILLLQAEFYTCTKKSRGLQQVISEEGNVSLLNKKNFSCALLFGTVSIYWFLLNDNIRLLDTPVLINDRLNVLILLSVFAIITGYSAAKKIFPLHSSPVTVISLSASLSFILLRTLFLTVYEFFFRGILLFTMVQHMGEGMAVIVNVLLYVLAHGFSSRKEMTGAVPFGLLLCSITLLYQSVWPAVIIHLCLALSHDINILLNQKSPIKTIRL
;
A
#
# COMPACT_ATOMS: atom_id res chain seq x y z
N MET A 1 16.55 0.74 -30.06
CA MET A 1 15.40 1.00 -29.17
C MET A 1 15.98 1.17 -27.77
N SER A 2 16.05 2.40 -27.26
CA SER A 2 16.82 2.70 -26.05
C SER A 2 16.24 1.97 -24.84
N VAL A 3 17.11 1.56 -23.90
CA VAL A 3 16.78 0.89 -22.63
C VAL A 3 15.58 1.54 -21.92
N THR A 4 15.41 2.86 -22.07
CA THR A 4 14.30 3.66 -21.56
C THR A 4 12.92 3.19 -22.03
N LEU A 5 12.73 2.83 -23.30
CA LEU A 5 11.42 2.39 -23.80
C LEU A 5 11.00 1.06 -23.17
N ILE A 6 11.94 0.14 -23.03
CA ILE A 6 11.71 -1.16 -22.39
C ILE A 6 11.29 -0.96 -20.94
N THR A 7 11.97 -0.08 -20.20
CA THR A 7 11.61 0.27 -18.82
C THR A 7 10.18 0.81 -18.73
N TYR A 8 9.76 1.70 -19.63
CA TYR A 8 8.38 2.21 -19.63
C TYR A 8 7.33 1.13 -19.92
N CYS A 9 7.60 0.27 -20.90
CA CYS A 9 6.72 -0.86 -21.19
C CYS A 9 6.57 -1.79 -19.98
N ILE A 10 7.66 -2.06 -19.25
CA ILE A 10 7.64 -2.88 -18.04
C ILE A 10 6.82 -2.21 -16.94
N ILE A 11 7.05 -0.92 -16.66
CA ILE A 11 6.31 -0.16 -15.65
C ILE A 11 4.81 -0.17 -15.96
N LEU A 12 4.45 0.15 -17.20
CA LEU A 12 3.05 0.19 -17.63
C LEU A 12 2.40 -1.19 -17.53
N THR A 13 3.09 -2.24 -17.98
CA THR A 13 2.59 -3.63 -17.90
C THR A 13 2.36 -4.04 -16.45
N ALA A 14 3.32 -3.75 -15.56
CA ALA A 14 3.19 -4.06 -14.15
C ALA A 14 2.00 -3.32 -13.51
N PHE A 15 1.79 -2.06 -13.87
CA PHE A 15 0.64 -1.29 -13.40
C PHE A 15 -0.70 -1.83 -13.90
N ILE A 16 -0.79 -2.23 -15.18
CA ILE A 16 -2.01 -2.85 -15.73
C ILE A 16 -2.33 -4.17 -15.02
N LEU A 17 -1.33 -5.01 -14.77
CA LEU A 17 -1.50 -6.27 -14.04
C LEU A 17 -1.98 -6.04 -12.59
N LEU A 18 -1.49 -4.98 -11.93
CA LEU A 18 -2.03 -4.56 -10.63
C LEU A 18 -3.52 -4.22 -10.72
N LEU A 19 -3.93 -3.43 -11.70
CA LEU A 19 -5.35 -3.07 -11.88
C LEU A 19 -6.22 -4.30 -12.13
N GLN A 20 -5.75 -5.25 -12.94
CA GLN A 20 -6.45 -6.52 -13.17
C GLN A 20 -6.59 -7.33 -11.88
N ALA A 21 -5.55 -7.40 -11.06
CA ALA A 21 -5.58 -8.11 -9.78
C ALA A 21 -6.54 -7.44 -8.77
N GLU A 22 -6.54 -6.11 -8.70
CA GLU A 22 -7.48 -5.35 -7.86
C GLU A 22 -8.93 -5.53 -8.35
N PHE A 23 -9.18 -5.46 -9.66
CA PHE A 23 -10.50 -5.73 -10.23
C PHE A 23 -10.97 -7.14 -9.92
N TYR A 24 -10.14 -8.16 -10.18
CA TYR A 24 -10.49 -9.55 -9.95
C TYR A 24 -10.85 -9.81 -8.48
N THR A 25 -10.03 -9.33 -7.54
CA THR A 25 -10.32 -9.52 -6.11
C THR A 25 -11.52 -8.71 -5.62
N CYS A 26 -11.81 -7.55 -6.22
CA CYS A 26 -13.03 -6.79 -5.96
C CYS A 26 -14.28 -7.58 -6.36
N THR A 27 -14.30 -8.19 -7.55
CA THR A 27 -15.44 -9.03 -7.99
C THR A 27 -15.67 -10.26 -7.11
N LYS A 28 -14.65 -10.69 -6.37
CA LYS A 28 -14.70 -11.81 -5.42
C LYS A 28 -14.77 -11.37 -3.96
N LYS A 29 -15.07 -10.09 -3.68
CA LYS A 29 -15.21 -9.54 -2.31
C LYS A 29 -14.00 -9.85 -1.41
N SER A 30 -12.81 -9.93 -2.00
CA SER A 30 -11.59 -10.39 -1.35
C SER A 30 -10.46 -9.38 -1.54
N ARG A 31 -10.79 -8.09 -1.72
CA ARG A 31 -9.80 -7.04 -1.99
C ARG A 31 -8.99 -6.65 -0.76
N GLY A 32 -9.63 -6.71 0.41
CA GLY A 32 -9.05 -6.40 1.71
C GLY A 32 -9.78 -7.14 2.84
N LEU A 33 -9.21 -7.11 4.04
CA LEU A 33 -9.72 -7.87 5.18
C LEU A 33 -11.16 -7.53 5.56
N GLN A 34 -11.55 -6.25 5.42
CA GLN A 34 -12.93 -5.83 5.68
C GLN A 34 -13.91 -6.70 4.89
N GLN A 35 -13.78 -6.77 3.56
CA GLN A 35 -14.69 -7.54 2.72
C GLN A 35 -14.62 -9.05 2.99
N VAL A 36 -13.42 -9.58 3.29
CA VAL A 36 -13.26 -10.99 3.65
C VAL A 36 -14.09 -11.34 4.88
N ILE A 37 -14.07 -10.48 5.89
CA ILE A 37 -14.74 -10.69 7.16
C ILE A 37 -16.25 -10.40 7.06
N SER A 38 -16.63 -9.36 6.30
CA SER A 38 -18.00 -8.83 6.27
C SER A 38 -18.88 -9.30 5.12
N GLU A 39 -18.28 -9.76 4.02
CA GLU A 39 -19.00 -10.08 2.79
C GLU A 39 -18.70 -11.49 2.26
N GLU A 40 -18.28 -12.40 3.15
CA GLU A 40 -17.94 -13.80 2.83
C GLU A 40 -16.82 -13.95 1.79
N GLY A 41 -15.85 -13.02 1.81
CA GLY A 41 -14.67 -13.11 0.95
C GLY A 41 -13.69 -14.22 1.38
N ASN A 42 -12.62 -14.37 0.61
CA ASN A 42 -11.66 -15.45 0.75
C ASN A 42 -10.24 -14.92 1.05
N VAL A 43 -9.76 -15.18 2.27
CA VAL A 43 -8.41 -14.79 2.71
C VAL A 43 -7.29 -15.44 1.87
N SER A 44 -7.49 -16.66 1.37
CA SER A 44 -6.52 -17.32 0.48
C SER A 44 -6.38 -16.58 -0.84
N LEU A 45 -7.50 -16.09 -1.40
CA LEU A 45 -7.47 -15.27 -2.61
C LEU A 45 -6.75 -13.93 -2.37
N LEU A 46 -7.00 -13.28 -1.24
CA LEU A 46 -6.31 -12.05 -0.83
C LEU A 46 -4.79 -12.29 -0.68
N ASN A 47 -4.39 -13.41 -0.08
CA ASN A 47 -2.97 -13.79 0.04
C ASN A 47 -2.33 -14.07 -1.32
N LYS A 48 -3.02 -14.77 -2.22
CA LYS A 48 -2.56 -14.98 -3.59
C LYS A 48 -2.33 -13.65 -4.31
N LYS A 49 -3.24 -12.69 -4.17
CA LYS A 49 -3.07 -11.34 -4.72
C LYS A 49 -1.80 -10.68 -4.19
N ASN A 50 -1.66 -10.59 -2.86
CA ASN A 50 -0.49 -9.96 -2.23
C ASN A 50 0.81 -10.63 -2.69
N PHE A 51 0.84 -11.96 -2.74
CA PHE A 51 2.02 -12.71 -3.20
C PHE A 51 2.35 -12.45 -4.67
N SER A 52 1.37 -12.56 -5.57
CA SER A 52 1.57 -12.33 -7.01
C SER A 52 2.01 -10.90 -7.30
N CYS A 53 1.40 -9.90 -6.65
CA CYS A 53 1.81 -8.51 -6.83
C CYS A 53 3.18 -8.24 -6.19
N ALA A 54 3.51 -8.90 -5.07
CA ALA A 54 4.84 -8.80 -4.47
C ALA A 54 5.92 -9.36 -5.40
N LEU A 55 5.68 -10.49 -6.05
CA LEU A 55 6.59 -11.05 -7.05
C LEU A 55 6.74 -10.12 -8.25
N LEU A 56 5.63 -9.60 -8.78
CA LEU A 56 5.63 -8.68 -9.90
C LEU A 56 6.43 -7.41 -9.60
N PHE A 57 6.11 -6.69 -8.53
CA PHE A 57 6.81 -5.45 -8.21
C PHE A 57 8.22 -5.68 -7.67
N GLY A 58 8.46 -6.78 -6.96
CA GLY A 58 9.80 -7.18 -6.53
C GLY A 58 10.72 -7.42 -7.72
N THR A 59 10.27 -8.19 -8.72
CA THR A 59 11.08 -8.46 -9.93
C THR A 59 11.32 -7.21 -10.76
N VAL A 60 10.31 -6.35 -10.93
CA VAL A 60 10.46 -5.05 -11.62
C VAL A 60 11.45 -4.15 -10.88
N SER A 61 11.39 -4.11 -9.54
CA SER A 61 12.31 -3.32 -8.72
C SER A 61 13.74 -3.82 -8.82
N ILE A 62 13.95 -5.14 -8.68
CA ILE A 62 15.28 -5.75 -8.83
C ILE A 62 15.83 -5.47 -10.22
N TYR A 63 15.05 -5.71 -11.27
CA TYR A 63 15.47 -5.41 -12.65
C TYR A 63 15.88 -3.95 -12.82
N TRP A 64 15.09 -3.01 -12.29
CA TRP A 64 15.39 -1.59 -12.39
C TRP A 64 16.68 -1.22 -11.65
N PHE A 65 16.89 -1.73 -10.43
CA PHE A 65 18.12 -1.49 -9.66
C PHE A 65 19.36 -2.13 -10.30
N LEU A 66 19.22 -3.27 -10.98
CA LEU A 66 20.33 -3.89 -11.71
C LEU A 66 20.77 -3.07 -12.94
N LEU A 67 19.85 -2.31 -13.54
CA LEU A 67 20.14 -1.46 -14.70
C LEU A 67 20.58 -0.04 -14.35
N ASN A 68 20.29 0.42 -13.13
CA ASN A 68 20.59 1.77 -12.69
C ASN A 68 21.49 1.70 -11.46
N ASP A 69 22.71 2.23 -11.55
CA ASP A 69 23.65 2.37 -10.41
C ASP A 69 23.11 3.31 -9.29
N ASN A 70 21.86 3.76 -9.38
CA ASN A 70 21.15 4.58 -8.40
C ASN A 70 20.67 3.75 -7.19
N ILE A 71 21.60 3.03 -6.56
CA ILE A 71 21.41 2.36 -5.26
C ILE A 71 21.10 3.40 -4.15
N ARG A 72 21.36 4.69 -4.40
CA ARG A 72 21.09 5.79 -3.44
C ARG A 72 19.65 5.85 -2.93
N LEU A 73 18.67 5.35 -3.68
CA LEU A 73 17.27 5.29 -3.25
C LEU A 73 17.00 4.19 -2.20
N LEU A 74 17.89 3.18 -2.13
CA LEU A 74 17.91 2.13 -1.11
C LEU A 74 18.67 2.57 0.13
N ASP A 75 19.45 3.66 0.07
CA ASP A 75 20.18 4.15 1.22
C ASP A 75 19.18 4.46 2.34
N THR A 76 19.60 4.17 3.57
CA THR A 76 18.85 4.38 4.81
C THR A 76 19.31 5.62 5.61
N PRO A 77 19.77 6.75 4.99
CA PRO A 77 20.34 7.87 5.73
C PRO A 77 19.30 8.55 6.63
N VAL A 78 18.02 8.25 6.41
CA VAL A 78 16.86 8.58 7.23
C VAL A 78 17.06 8.22 8.71
N LEU A 79 17.71 7.10 9.03
CA LEU A 79 17.92 6.65 10.42
C LEU A 79 19.03 7.44 11.16
N ILE A 80 19.78 8.28 10.44
CA ILE A 80 20.98 8.99 10.95
C ILE A 80 20.78 10.52 10.83
N ASN A 81 19.62 10.99 10.37
CA ASN A 81 19.38 12.40 10.03
C ASN A 81 18.56 13.15 11.11
N ASP A 82 18.81 14.44 11.28
CA ASP A 82 18.09 15.39 12.14
C ASP A 82 16.56 15.41 11.92
N ARG A 83 16.11 14.91 10.76
CA ARG A 83 14.69 14.82 10.39
C ARG A 83 14.00 13.53 10.86
N LEU A 84 14.64 12.67 11.64
CA LEU A 84 14.02 11.44 12.18
C LEU A 84 12.72 11.72 12.95
N ASN A 85 12.65 12.84 13.68
CA ASN A 85 11.47 13.24 14.44
C ASN A 85 10.21 13.44 13.57
N VAL A 86 10.39 13.96 12.34
CA VAL A 86 9.29 14.14 11.39
C VAL A 86 8.75 12.78 10.94
N LEU A 87 9.64 11.82 10.64
CA LEU A 87 9.24 10.46 10.28
C LEU A 87 8.49 9.78 11.43
N ILE A 88 8.98 9.90 12.66
CA ILE A 88 8.30 9.33 13.84
C ILE A 88 6.91 9.94 13.99
N LEU A 89 6.78 11.27 13.91
CA LEU A 89 5.50 11.96 14.02
C LEU A 89 4.50 11.50 12.95
N LEU A 90 4.93 11.43 11.70
CA LEU A 90 4.09 10.96 10.58
C LEU A 90 3.70 9.48 10.74
N SER A 91 4.61 8.64 11.23
CA SER A 91 4.36 7.23 11.48
C SER A 91 3.34 7.03 12.60
N VAL A 92 3.45 7.80 13.70
CA VAL A 92 2.47 7.80 14.79
C VAL A 92 1.10 8.27 14.29
N PHE A 93 1.07 9.36 13.51
CA PHE A 93 -0.17 9.85 12.91
C PHE A 93 -0.82 8.81 11.97
N ALA A 94 0.00 8.10 11.17
CA ALA A 94 -0.44 7.02 10.32
C ALA A 94 -1.04 5.85 11.14
N ILE A 95 -0.40 5.45 12.24
CA ILE A 95 -0.92 4.42 13.16
C ILE A 95 -2.27 4.84 13.73
N ILE A 96 -2.40 6.08 14.22
CA ILE A 96 -3.64 6.60 14.79
C ILE A 96 -4.75 6.60 13.74
N THR A 97 -4.43 7.00 12.51
CA THR A 97 -5.38 7.03 11.39
C THR A 97 -5.84 5.61 11.03
N GLY A 98 -4.92 4.66 10.92
CA GLY A 98 -5.24 3.26 10.60
C GLY A 98 -6.08 2.59 11.68
N TYR A 99 -5.70 2.77 12.96
CA TYR A 99 -6.49 2.34 14.11
C TYR A 99 -7.91 2.93 14.10
N SER A 100 -8.02 4.25 13.90
CA SER A 100 -9.31 4.96 13.88
C SER A 100 -10.20 4.52 12.72
N ALA A 101 -9.60 4.23 11.56
CA ALA A 101 -10.32 3.68 10.41
C ALA A 101 -10.85 2.28 10.70
N ALA A 102 -10.04 1.39 11.29
CA ALA A 102 -10.48 0.04 11.66
C ALA A 102 -11.63 0.06 12.66
N LYS A 103 -11.56 0.93 13.68
CA LYS A 103 -12.60 1.02 14.72
C LYS A 103 -13.99 1.37 14.16
N LYS A 104 -14.05 2.14 13.08
CA LYS A 104 -15.31 2.55 12.42
C LYS A 104 -16.01 1.41 11.69
N ILE A 105 -15.34 0.27 11.48
CA ILE A 105 -15.89 -0.89 10.77
C ILE A 105 -16.75 -1.76 11.72
N PHE A 106 -16.33 -1.94 12.98
CA PHE A 106 -17.01 -2.82 13.94
C PHE A 106 -18.45 -2.47 14.34
N PRO A 107 -18.90 -1.20 14.41
CA PRO A 107 -20.29 -0.91 14.76
C PRO A 107 -21.31 -1.26 13.66
N LEU A 108 -20.90 -1.81 12.51
CA LEU A 108 -21.75 -1.97 11.32
C LEU A 108 -22.17 -3.41 10.98
N HIS A 109 -21.70 -4.44 11.68
CA HIS A 109 -21.98 -5.83 11.29
C HIS A 109 -23.08 -6.49 12.12
N SER A 110 -24.26 -6.68 11.51
CA SER A 110 -25.40 -7.44 12.04
C SER A 110 -25.51 -8.87 11.46
N SER A 111 -24.46 -9.38 10.81
CA SER A 111 -24.47 -10.61 10.01
C SER A 111 -23.28 -11.52 10.37
N PRO A 112 -23.33 -12.84 10.07
CA PRO A 112 -22.28 -13.77 10.50
C PRO A 112 -20.92 -13.32 9.99
N VAL A 113 -19.96 -13.24 10.91
CA VAL A 113 -18.60 -12.77 10.64
C VAL A 113 -17.73 -13.96 10.24
N THR A 114 -17.02 -13.85 9.11
CA THR A 114 -16.02 -14.87 8.74
C THR A 114 -14.80 -14.73 9.63
N VAL A 115 -14.55 -15.71 10.48
CA VAL A 115 -13.39 -15.74 11.38
C VAL A 115 -12.19 -16.34 10.65
N ILE A 116 -11.13 -15.55 10.53
CA ILE A 116 -9.86 -15.94 9.95
C ILE A 116 -9.00 -16.62 11.02
N SER A 117 -8.43 -17.78 10.68
CA SER A 117 -7.53 -18.52 11.59
C SER A 117 -6.23 -17.75 11.86
N LEU A 118 -5.53 -18.11 12.94
CA LEU A 118 -4.26 -17.47 13.29
C LEU A 118 -3.19 -17.66 12.20
N SER A 119 -3.08 -18.87 11.63
CA SER A 119 -2.11 -19.14 10.55
C SER A 119 -2.40 -18.35 9.28
N ALA A 120 -3.68 -18.22 8.91
CA ALA A 120 -4.10 -17.40 7.76
C ALA A 120 -3.85 -15.90 8.02
N SER A 121 -4.09 -15.44 9.26
CA SER A 121 -3.82 -14.07 9.70
C SER A 121 -2.33 -13.73 9.61
N LEU A 122 -1.46 -14.60 10.14
CA LEU A 122 0.00 -14.41 10.06
C LEU A 122 0.49 -14.42 8.61
N SER A 123 0.00 -15.37 7.80
CA SER A 123 0.32 -15.43 6.37
C SER A 123 -0.08 -14.14 5.66
N PHE A 124 -1.27 -13.62 5.98
CA PHE A 124 -1.75 -12.35 5.43
C PHE A 124 -0.84 -11.19 5.82
N ILE A 125 -0.51 -11.03 7.11
CA ILE A 125 0.33 -9.90 7.58
C ILE A 125 1.72 -9.93 6.94
N LEU A 126 2.35 -11.10 6.83
CA LEU A 126 3.66 -11.24 6.18
C LEU A 126 3.60 -10.87 4.69
N LEU A 127 2.65 -11.44 3.95
CA LEU A 127 2.49 -11.15 2.52
C LEU A 127 2.08 -9.71 2.26
N ARG A 128 1.22 -9.15 3.12
CA ARG A 128 0.80 -7.75 3.05
C ARG A 128 1.96 -6.80 3.27
N THR A 129 2.82 -7.09 4.25
CA THR A 129 4.02 -6.30 4.54
C THR A 129 4.99 -6.34 3.37
N LEU A 130 5.29 -7.54 2.86
CA LEU A 130 6.18 -7.70 1.70
C LEU A 130 5.62 -6.96 0.47
N PHE A 131 4.34 -7.15 0.16
CA PHE A 131 3.68 -6.49 -0.96
C PHE A 131 3.73 -4.98 -0.84
N LEU A 132 3.35 -4.40 0.30
CA LEU A 132 3.34 -2.94 0.49
C LEU A 132 4.74 -2.34 0.41
N THR A 133 5.77 -3.04 0.90
CA THR A 133 7.15 -2.61 0.74
C THR A 133 7.51 -2.50 -0.74
N VAL A 134 7.39 -3.58 -1.52
CA VAL A 134 7.76 -3.53 -2.95
C VAL A 134 6.82 -2.66 -3.78
N TYR A 135 5.59 -2.47 -3.32
CA TYR A 135 4.65 -1.51 -3.89
C TYR A 135 5.17 -0.08 -3.77
N GLU A 136 5.68 0.32 -2.60
CA GLU A 136 6.31 1.64 -2.43
C GLU A 136 7.61 1.76 -3.22
N PHE A 137 8.42 0.71 -3.32
CA PHE A 137 9.57 0.69 -4.24
C PHE A 137 9.15 0.97 -5.68
N PHE A 138 8.08 0.36 -6.15
CA PHE A 138 7.55 0.60 -7.49
C PHE A 138 7.04 2.03 -7.68
N PHE A 139 6.12 2.50 -6.81
CA PHE A 139 5.53 3.82 -6.98
C PHE A 139 6.51 4.96 -6.68
N ARG A 140 7.25 4.88 -5.57
CA ARG A 140 8.03 6.02 -5.04
C ARG A 140 9.50 5.91 -5.41
N GLY A 141 10.03 4.69 -5.54
CA GLY A 141 11.39 4.48 -6.04
C GLY A 141 11.47 4.59 -7.56
N ILE A 142 10.74 3.74 -8.28
CA ILE A 142 10.89 3.64 -9.73
C ILE A 142 10.07 4.71 -10.45
N LEU A 143 8.75 4.66 -10.28
CA LEU A 143 7.82 5.48 -11.07
C LEU A 143 8.03 6.97 -10.80
N LEU A 144 8.06 7.40 -9.53
CA LEU A 144 8.25 8.81 -9.17
C LEU A 144 9.57 9.36 -9.71
N PHE A 145 10.72 8.75 -9.39
CA PHE A 145 12.02 9.29 -9.83
C PHE A 145 12.24 9.18 -11.34
N THR A 146 11.70 8.14 -12.00
CA THR A 146 11.70 8.09 -13.47
C THR A 146 10.96 9.30 -14.04
N MET A 147 9.79 9.65 -13.49
CA MET A 147 9.05 10.83 -13.94
C MET A 147 9.79 12.13 -13.58
N VAL A 148 10.39 12.24 -12.40
CA VAL A 148 11.17 13.44 -12.01
C VAL A 148 12.25 13.77 -13.04
N GLN A 149 12.96 12.75 -13.52
CA GLN A 149 14.01 12.92 -14.54
C GLN A 149 13.48 13.48 -15.89
N HIS A 150 12.21 13.26 -16.21
CA HIS A 150 11.64 13.60 -17.53
C HIS A 150 10.74 14.85 -17.51
N MET A 151 10.05 15.12 -16.40
CA MET A 151 9.06 16.20 -16.30
C MET A 151 9.22 17.08 -15.05
N GLY A 152 10.25 16.85 -14.24
CA GLY A 152 10.49 17.59 -12.99
C GLY A 152 9.60 17.15 -11.84
N GLU A 153 9.90 17.62 -10.63
CA GLU A 153 9.27 17.15 -9.38
C GLU A 153 7.76 17.38 -9.34
N GLY A 154 7.30 18.61 -9.64
CA GLY A 154 5.88 18.96 -9.52
C GLY A 154 4.97 18.09 -10.40
N MET A 155 5.31 17.96 -11.68
CA MET A 155 4.54 17.13 -12.61
C MET A 155 4.67 15.63 -12.27
N ALA A 156 5.85 15.17 -11.86
CA ALA A 156 6.05 13.80 -11.45
C ALA A 156 5.18 13.41 -10.25
N VAL A 157 5.08 14.29 -9.24
CA VAL A 157 4.20 14.10 -8.08
C VAL A 157 2.74 14.00 -8.52
N ILE A 158 2.26 14.91 -9.38
CA ILE A 158 0.87 14.90 -9.86
C ILE A 158 0.57 13.58 -10.57
N VAL A 159 1.41 13.17 -11.53
CA VAL A 159 1.22 11.93 -12.29
C VAL A 159 1.28 10.71 -11.37
N ASN A 160 2.23 10.66 -10.43
CA ASN A 160 2.35 9.56 -9.49
C ASN A 160 1.11 9.43 -8.59
N VAL A 161 0.60 10.55 -8.07
CA VAL A 161 -0.60 10.57 -7.24
C VAL A 161 -1.83 10.14 -8.05
N LEU A 162 -1.97 10.58 -9.30
CA LEU A 162 -3.07 10.13 -10.17
C LEU A 162 -3.04 8.62 -10.39
N LEU A 163 -1.87 8.05 -10.70
CA LEU A 163 -1.71 6.60 -10.88
C LEU A 163 -1.92 5.84 -9.56
N TYR A 164 -1.46 6.38 -8.43
CA TYR A 164 -1.69 5.80 -7.11
C TYR A 164 -3.17 5.78 -6.75
N VAL A 165 -3.91 6.87 -7.00
CA VAL A 165 -5.37 6.94 -6.80
C VAL A 165 -6.08 5.96 -7.74
N LEU A 166 -5.63 5.83 -8.99
CA LEU A 166 -6.18 4.87 -9.94
C LEU A 166 -5.96 3.41 -9.50
N ALA A 167 -4.83 3.08 -8.86
CA ALA A 167 -4.63 1.78 -8.23
C ALA A 167 -5.66 1.48 -7.12
N HIS A 168 -6.25 2.53 -6.53
CA HIS A 168 -7.37 2.44 -5.60
C HIS A 168 -8.75 2.56 -6.26
N GLY A 169 -8.86 2.57 -7.59
CA GLY A 169 -10.12 2.80 -8.32
C GLY A 169 -11.23 1.77 -8.05
N PHE A 170 -10.89 0.56 -7.62
CA PHE A 170 -11.85 -0.49 -7.20
C PHE A 170 -12.08 -0.54 -5.69
N SER A 171 -11.57 0.45 -4.96
CA SER A 171 -11.69 0.56 -3.50
C SER A 171 -12.96 1.32 -3.08
N SER A 172 -13.21 1.37 -1.77
CA SER A 172 -14.27 2.25 -1.26
C SER A 172 -13.99 3.72 -1.60
N ARG A 173 -15.05 4.53 -1.76
CA ARG A 173 -14.89 5.98 -2.04
C ARG A 173 -13.96 6.65 -1.01
N LYS A 174 -14.07 6.26 0.26
CA LYS A 174 -13.25 6.81 1.35
C LYS A 174 -11.76 6.50 1.16
N GLU A 175 -11.41 5.27 0.77
CA GLU A 175 -10.03 4.89 0.47
C GLU A 175 -9.49 5.67 -0.74
N MET A 176 -10.27 5.76 -1.83
CA MET A 176 -9.84 6.49 -3.03
C MET A 176 -9.63 7.99 -2.75
N THR A 177 -10.54 8.63 -1.99
CA THR A 177 -10.37 10.04 -1.59
C THR A 177 -9.19 10.23 -0.63
N GLY A 178 -8.94 9.26 0.25
CA GLY A 178 -7.79 9.28 1.17
C GLY A 178 -6.46 9.06 0.46
N ALA A 179 -6.45 8.34 -0.67
CA ALA A 179 -5.26 8.07 -1.46
C ALA A 179 -4.65 9.35 -2.07
N VAL A 180 -5.45 10.40 -2.31
CA VAL A 180 -4.96 11.69 -2.84
C VAL A 180 -4.00 12.38 -1.85
N PRO A 181 -4.45 12.81 -0.64
CA PRO A 181 -3.56 13.48 0.32
C PRO A 181 -2.46 12.55 0.82
N PHE A 182 -2.75 11.25 0.96
CA PHE A 182 -1.73 10.28 1.38
C PHE A 182 -0.65 10.09 0.32
N GLY A 183 -1.04 9.97 -0.96
CA GLY A 183 -0.11 9.87 -2.08
C GLY A 183 0.77 11.11 -2.20
N LEU A 184 0.20 12.30 -2.03
CA LEU A 184 0.97 13.56 -2.00
C LEU A 184 2.00 13.55 -0.88
N LEU A 185 1.60 13.21 0.35
CA LEU A 185 2.50 13.09 1.50
C LEU A 185 3.66 12.13 1.22
N LEU A 186 3.36 10.94 0.70
CA LEU A 186 4.39 9.93 0.43
C LEU A 186 5.35 10.37 -0.68
N CYS A 187 4.88 11.03 -1.74
CA CYS A 187 5.78 11.55 -2.76
C CYS A 187 6.68 12.65 -2.19
N SER A 188 6.12 13.59 -1.42
CA SER A 188 6.87 14.68 -0.81
C SER A 188 7.93 14.18 0.17
N ILE A 189 7.60 13.20 1.02
CA ILE A 189 8.57 12.64 1.97
C ILE A 189 9.68 11.88 1.24
N THR A 190 9.35 11.16 0.16
CA THR A 190 10.36 10.45 -0.63
C THR A 190 11.35 11.41 -1.29
N LEU A 191 10.87 12.52 -1.87
CA LEU A 191 11.74 13.54 -2.45
C LEU A 191 12.54 14.28 -1.37
N LEU A 192 11.94 14.59 -0.22
CA LEU A 192 12.61 15.31 0.87
C LEU A 192 13.80 14.52 1.45
N TYR A 193 13.65 13.20 1.58
CA TYR A 193 14.68 12.32 2.14
C TYR A 193 15.55 11.65 1.08
N GLN A 194 15.20 11.80 -0.21
CA GLN A 194 15.85 11.10 -1.33
C GLN A 194 15.94 9.58 -1.09
N SER A 195 14.90 9.01 -0.45
CA SER A 195 14.85 7.62 -0.02
C SER A 195 13.40 7.14 -0.01
N VAL A 196 13.19 5.86 -0.36
CA VAL A 196 11.84 5.26 -0.38
C VAL A 196 11.40 4.75 0.99
N TRP A 197 12.35 4.48 1.89
CA TRP A 197 12.07 3.89 3.21
C TRP A 197 11.10 4.69 4.08
N PRO A 198 11.14 6.04 4.13
CA PRO A 198 10.15 6.81 4.87
C PRO A 198 8.72 6.52 4.40
N ALA A 199 8.51 6.41 3.08
CA ALA A 199 7.19 6.11 2.53
C ALA A 199 6.75 4.68 2.83
N VAL A 200 7.67 3.70 2.74
CA VAL A 200 7.45 2.30 3.15
C VAL A 200 6.98 2.26 4.61
N ILE A 201 7.73 2.89 5.52
CA ILE A 201 7.44 2.87 6.96
C ILE A 201 6.07 3.49 7.24
N ILE A 202 5.80 4.69 6.71
CA ILE A 202 4.53 5.38 6.94
C ILE A 202 3.34 4.57 6.39
N HIS A 203 3.48 3.96 5.20
CA HIS A 203 2.42 3.14 4.63
C HIS A 203 2.20 1.83 5.41
N LEU A 204 3.26 1.15 5.84
CA LEU A 204 3.14 -0.01 6.72
C LEU A 204 2.48 0.35 8.05
N CYS A 205 2.86 1.48 8.67
CA CYS A 205 2.24 1.99 9.88
C CYS A 205 0.73 2.21 9.71
N LEU A 206 0.29 2.82 8.61
CA LEU A 206 -1.13 3.02 8.31
C LEU A 206 -1.86 1.70 8.07
N ALA A 207 -1.33 0.86 7.19
CA ALA A 207 -2.01 -0.35 6.74
C ALA A 207 -2.03 -1.46 7.79
N LEU A 208 -0.91 -1.71 8.47
CA LEU A 208 -0.82 -2.78 9.47
C LEU A 208 -1.60 -2.41 10.74
N SER A 209 -1.57 -1.15 11.18
CA SER A 209 -2.41 -0.73 12.32
C SER A 209 -3.89 -0.92 12.02
N HIS A 210 -4.34 -0.67 10.78
CA HIS A 210 -5.70 -0.97 10.35
C HIS A 210 -5.97 -2.48 10.33
N ASP A 211 -5.17 -3.24 9.59
CA ASP A 211 -5.41 -4.65 9.30
C ASP A 211 -5.29 -5.54 10.57
N ILE A 212 -4.31 -5.28 11.44
CA ILE A 212 -4.17 -5.99 12.72
C ILE A 212 -5.37 -5.72 13.62
N ASN A 213 -5.86 -4.48 13.68
CA ASN A 213 -7.04 -4.17 14.50
C ASN A 213 -8.29 -4.88 13.98
N ILE A 214 -8.46 -5.01 12.67
CA ILE A 214 -9.49 -5.83 12.04
C ILE A 214 -9.40 -7.29 12.52
N LEU A 215 -8.21 -7.90 12.42
CA LEU A 215 -8.00 -9.30 12.81
C LEU A 215 -8.18 -9.54 14.32
N LEU A 216 -7.75 -8.62 15.18
CA LEU A 216 -7.90 -8.78 16.63
C LEU A 216 -9.36 -8.67 17.09
N ASN A 217 -10.14 -7.80 16.46
CA ASN A 217 -11.52 -7.51 16.86
C ASN A 217 -12.56 -8.23 15.98
N GLN A 218 -12.15 -9.16 15.12
CA GLN A 218 -13.05 -9.92 14.24
C GLN A 218 -14.14 -10.73 14.99
N LYS A 219 -13.96 -10.95 16.31
CA LYS A 219 -14.93 -11.65 17.17
C LYS A 219 -15.73 -10.72 18.09
N SER A 220 -15.48 -9.41 18.05
CA SER A 220 -16.09 -8.46 18.98
C SER A 220 -17.60 -8.34 18.73
N PRO A 221 -18.48 -8.65 19.72
CA PRO A 221 -19.91 -8.51 19.54
C PRO A 221 -20.29 -7.03 19.44
N ILE A 222 -21.36 -6.75 18.67
CA ILE A 222 -21.99 -5.42 18.63
C ILE A 222 -22.27 -5.00 20.07
N LYS A 223 -21.73 -3.85 20.52
CA LYS A 223 -22.31 -3.16 21.68
C LYS A 223 -23.71 -2.76 21.26
N THR A 224 -24.73 -3.54 21.60
CA THR A 224 -26.12 -3.08 21.57
C THR A 224 -26.17 -1.81 22.39
N ILE A 225 -26.30 -0.68 21.70
CA ILE A 225 -26.71 0.57 22.33
C ILE A 225 -28.11 0.27 22.86
N ARG A 226 -28.23 0.06 24.17
CA ARG A 226 -29.54 0.11 24.83
C ARG A 226 -30.01 1.55 24.67
N LEU A 227 -31.01 1.74 23.80
CA LEU A 227 -31.82 2.96 23.71
C LEU A 227 -32.53 3.19 25.06
#